data_AF-A0A949J4X3-F1
#
_entry.id   AF-A0A949J4X3-F1
#
_cell.length_a   1.000
_cell.length_b   1.000
_cell.length_c   1.000
_cell.angle_alpha   90.00
_cell.angle_beta   90.00
_cell.angle_gamma   90.00
#
_symmetry.space_group_name_H-M   'P 1'
#
loop_
_entity.id
_entity.type
_entity.pdbx_description
1 polymer ?
#
loop_
_entity_poly.entity_id
_entity_poly.type
_entity_poly.pdbx_seq_one_letter_code
_entity_poly.pdbx_strand_id
1 'polypeptide(L)'
;MTDKKYGLILILPLMAICACTGQESLPPIPGNVLDFGASMEVIDIDQTNGDVTVKYTLLVKNKGDTTLETVILKDFITPDDVVMQNDHFVINNLDPGEEYAVIFNVMVLRWAAGSETDRTWEVSYTIRIEEGNVYTEQEGFYSIHLYR
;
A
#
# COMPACT_ATOMS: atom_id res chain seq x y z
N MET A 1 1.06 -5.17 33.17
CA MET A 1 1.39 -4.55 31.89
C MET A 1 0.68 -5.38 30.84
N THR A 2 -0.39 -4.87 30.25
CA THR A 2 -1.17 -5.62 29.25
C THR A 2 -0.34 -5.68 27.98
N ASP A 3 0.02 -6.89 27.54
CA ASP A 3 0.75 -7.11 26.29
C ASP A 3 -0.11 -6.60 25.13
N LYS A 4 0.20 -5.40 24.64
CA LYS A 4 -0.41 -4.85 23.42
C LYS A 4 0.05 -5.72 22.25
N LYS A 5 -0.90 -6.25 21.48
CA LYS A 5 -0.64 -7.15 20.35
C LYS A 5 -1.20 -6.50 19.08
N TYR A 6 -0.52 -6.69 17.95
CA TYR A 6 -0.84 -5.95 16.72
C TYR A 6 -1.09 -6.92 15.58
N GLY A 7 -1.99 -6.55 14.67
CA GLY A 7 -2.41 -7.39 13.56
C GLY A 7 -2.33 -6.60 12.26
N LEU A 8 -1.91 -7.27 11.18
CA LEU A 8 -2.06 -6.72 9.85
C LEU A 8 -3.02 -7.62 9.09
N ILE A 9 -4.06 -7.02 8.53
CA ILE A 9 -4.91 -7.69 7.56
C ILE A 9 -4.70 -6.94 6.25
N LEU A 10 -3.94 -7.55 5.34
CA LEU A 10 -3.82 -7.07 3.96
C LEU A 10 -4.98 -7.67 3.16
N ILE A 11 -5.83 -6.81 2.59
CA ILE A 11 -6.83 -7.22 1.62
C ILE A 11 -6.46 -6.59 0.28
N LEU A 12 -6.15 -7.44 -0.69
CA LEU A 12 -5.58 -7.09 -1.99
C LEU A 12 -6.66 -6.66 -3.01
N PRO A 13 -6.26 -5.92 -4.07
CA PRO A 13 -7.11 -4.98 -4.82
C PRO A 13 -8.41 -5.56 -5.42
N LEU A 14 -9.45 -4.74 -5.41
CA LEU A 14 -10.69 -4.95 -6.16
C LEU A 14 -10.57 -4.21 -7.49
N MET A 15 -10.67 -4.94 -8.62
CA MET A 15 -10.36 -4.40 -9.94
C MET A 15 -11.41 -3.41 -10.47
N ALA A 16 -10.98 -2.20 -10.79
CA ALA A 16 -11.61 -1.34 -11.80
C ALA A 16 -10.53 -0.94 -12.82
N ILE A 17 -10.66 -1.41 -14.07
CA ILE A 17 -9.73 -1.13 -15.15
C ILE A 17 -10.24 0.10 -15.90
N CYS A 18 -9.47 1.18 -15.91
CA CYS A 18 -9.65 2.27 -16.87
C CYS A 18 -8.43 2.33 -17.79
N ALA A 19 -8.63 2.08 -19.08
CA ALA A 19 -7.66 2.37 -20.12
C ALA A 19 -8.06 3.68 -20.81
N CYS A 20 -7.11 4.57 -21.10
CA CYS A 20 -7.35 5.79 -21.87
C CYS A 20 -6.44 5.91 -23.11
N THR A 21 -6.81 6.84 -23.99
CA THR A 21 -7.10 6.65 -25.42
C THR A 21 -5.91 6.41 -26.37
N GLY A 22 -6.01 5.39 -27.25
CA GLY A 22 -5.24 5.32 -28.50
C GLY A 22 -4.65 3.96 -28.94
N GLN A 23 -4.97 2.82 -28.32
CA GLN A 23 -4.22 1.56 -28.57
C GLN A 23 -4.95 0.48 -29.40
N GLU A 24 -4.24 -0.04 -30.43
CA GLU A 24 -4.54 -1.30 -31.14
C GLU A 24 -4.01 -2.55 -30.42
N SER A 25 -3.10 -2.40 -29.45
CA SER A 25 -2.72 -3.46 -28.49
C SER A 25 -2.43 -2.82 -27.14
N LEU A 26 -3.22 -3.17 -26.13
CA LEU A 26 -2.94 -2.82 -24.74
C LEU A 26 -1.55 -3.38 -24.36
N PRO A 27 -0.78 -2.74 -23.46
CA PRO A 27 0.28 -3.45 -22.75
C PRO A 27 -0.32 -4.74 -22.14
N PRO A 28 0.44 -5.84 -21.95
CA PRO A 28 -0.09 -7.09 -21.41
C PRO A 28 -1.00 -6.77 -20.23
N ILE A 29 -2.31 -7.05 -20.40
CA ILE A 29 -3.38 -6.54 -19.55
C ILE A 29 -2.96 -6.75 -18.09
N PRO A 30 -2.72 -5.69 -17.32
CA PRO A 30 -2.28 -5.81 -15.94
C PRO A 30 -3.50 -6.06 -15.06
N GLY A 31 -4.20 -7.14 -15.34
CA GLY A 31 -4.92 -7.89 -14.31
C GLY A 31 -3.99 -9.04 -13.94
N ASN A 32 -3.22 -8.88 -12.86
CA ASN A 32 -2.29 -9.87 -12.29
C ASN A 32 -0.85 -9.94 -12.84
N VAL A 33 -0.21 -8.88 -13.35
CA VAL A 33 1.26 -8.92 -13.55
C VAL A 33 2.04 -8.59 -12.29
N LEU A 34 1.39 -7.99 -11.30
CA LEU A 34 1.96 -7.74 -9.98
C LEU A 34 1.44 -8.76 -8.97
N ASP A 35 2.36 -9.27 -8.16
CA ASP A 35 2.08 -9.97 -6.93
C ASP A 35 2.42 -9.06 -5.75
N PHE A 36 1.59 -9.11 -4.71
CA PHE A 36 1.76 -8.24 -3.56
C PHE A 36 1.90 -9.06 -2.28
N GLY A 37 2.92 -8.72 -1.50
CA GLY A 37 3.06 -9.13 -0.11
C GLY A 37 3.04 -7.89 0.78
N ALA A 38 2.63 -8.04 2.05
CA ALA A 38 2.78 -6.94 2.99
C ALA A 38 3.14 -7.42 4.38
N SER A 39 3.84 -6.56 5.10
CA SER A 39 4.13 -6.72 6.52
C SER A 39 4.08 -5.36 7.23
N MET A 40 3.87 -5.42 8.53
CA MET A 40 3.70 -4.26 9.39
C MET A 40 4.46 -4.48 10.68
N GLU A 41 5.06 -3.40 11.18
CA GLU A 41 5.71 -3.36 12.47
C GLU A 41 5.34 -2.06 13.19
N VAL A 42 4.89 -2.15 14.45
CA VAL A 42 4.77 -0.97 15.31
C VAL A 42 6.17 -0.58 15.76
N ILE A 43 6.61 0.62 15.40
CA ILE A 43 7.98 1.08 15.67
C ILE A 43 8.04 2.12 16.79
N ASP A 44 6.92 2.80 17.09
CA ASP A 44 6.86 3.78 18.17
C ASP A 44 5.44 3.94 18.73
N ILE A 45 5.35 4.28 20.01
CA ILE A 45 4.11 4.65 20.70
C ILE A 45 4.41 5.86 21.58
N ASP A 46 3.89 7.01 21.19
CA ASP A 46 3.99 8.21 22.01
C ASP A 46 3.02 8.08 23.20
N GLN A 47 3.59 7.96 24.39
CA GLN A 47 2.83 7.79 25.63
C GLN A 47 2.13 9.08 26.09
N THR A 48 2.47 10.23 25.51
CA THR A 48 1.93 11.53 25.88
C THR A 48 0.59 11.80 25.20
N ASN A 49 0.53 11.61 23.88
CA ASN A 49 -0.67 11.85 23.06
C ASN A 49 -1.38 10.55 22.65
N GLY A 50 -0.72 9.39 22.79
CA GLY A 50 -1.24 8.09 22.39
C GLY A 50 -1.09 7.77 20.91
N ASP A 51 -0.27 8.51 20.17
CA ASP A 51 -0.01 8.26 18.76
C ASP A 51 0.82 6.97 18.58
N VAL A 52 0.53 6.21 17.52
CA VAL A 52 1.25 4.99 17.19
C VAL A 52 1.87 5.13 15.82
N THR A 53 3.19 4.97 15.74
CA THR A 53 3.89 4.93 14.45
C THR A 53 4.07 3.48 14.01
N VAL A 54 3.66 3.22 12.78
CA VAL A 54 3.64 1.93 12.14
C VAL A 54 4.53 2.00 10.90
N LYS A 55 5.53 1.12 10.80
CA LYS A 55 6.28 0.88 9.57
C LYS A 55 5.52 -0.14 8.74
N TYR A 56 5.15 0.24 7.53
CA TYR A 56 4.55 -0.63 6.54
C TYR A 56 5.58 -1.02 5.50
N THR A 57 5.63 -2.29 5.13
CA THR A 57 6.45 -2.80 4.02
C THR A 57 5.55 -3.52 3.04
N LEU A 58 5.38 -2.94 1.86
CA LEU A 58 4.68 -3.54 0.74
C LEU A 58 5.71 -4.12 -0.23
N LEU A 59 5.63 -5.43 -0.47
CA LEU A 59 6.43 -6.13 -1.46
C LEU A 59 5.65 -6.12 -2.78
N VAL A 60 6.27 -5.59 -3.82
CA VAL A 60 5.71 -5.52 -5.17
C VAL A 60 6.59 -6.39 -6.06
N LYS A 61 6.04 -7.49 -6.55
CA LYS A 61 6.75 -8.44 -7.40
C LYS A 61 6.19 -8.47 -8.80
N ASN A 62 7.05 -8.36 -9.80
CA ASN A 62 6.65 -8.62 -11.18
C ASN A 62 6.56 -10.13 -11.41
N LYS A 63 5.35 -10.65 -11.59
CA LYS A 63 5.09 -12.06 -11.96
C LYS A 63 4.77 -12.25 -13.45
N GLY A 64 4.86 -11.17 -14.24
CA GLY A 64 4.81 -11.24 -15.69
C GLY A 64 6.11 -11.77 -16.31
N ASP A 65 6.17 -11.74 -17.63
CA ASP A 65 7.29 -12.18 -18.46
C ASP A 65 8.09 -11.03 -19.10
N THR A 66 7.66 -9.79 -18.87
CA THR A 66 8.26 -8.56 -19.40
C THR A 66 8.66 -7.62 -18.27
N THR A 67 9.75 -6.86 -18.47
CA THR A 67 10.18 -5.82 -17.51
C THR A 67 9.15 -4.70 -17.49
N LEU A 68 8.71 -4.30 -16.30
CA LEU A 68 7.83 -3.14 -16.13
C LEU A 68 8.69 -1.87 -16.09
N GLU A 69 8.50 -0.97 -17.06
CA GLU A 69 9.29 0.26 -17.17
C GLU A 69 9.10 1.15 -15.94
N THR A 70 7.84 1.39 -15.54
CA THR A 70 7.51 2.25 -14.41
C THR A 70 6.26 1.74 -13.70
N VAL A 71 6.38 1.49 -12.39
CA VAL A 71 5.27 1.19 -11.48
C VAL A 71 5.21 2.30 -10.43
N ILE A 72 4.05 2.91 -10.26
CA ILE A 72 3.82 4.05 -9.39
C ILE A 72 2.73 3.68 -8.38
N LEU A 73 2.99 3.88 -7.09
CA LEU A 73 1.98 3.85 -6.05
C LEU A 73 1.72 5.29 -5.61
N LYS A 74 0.47 5.73 -5.70
CA LYS A 74 0.06 7.12 -5.51
C LYS A 74 -1.38 7.22 -5.00
N ASP A 75 -1.85 8.45 -4.85
CA ASP A 75 -3.25 8.77 -4.54
C ASP A 75 -3.76 8.05 -3.28
N PHE A 76 -2.94 8.08 -2.22
CA PHE A 76 -3.31 7.48 -0.94
C PHE A 76 -4.41 8.28 -0.27
N ILE A 77 -5.49 7.60 0.12
CA ILE A 77 -6.60 8.20 0.86
C ILE A 77 -6.61 7.59 2.27
N THR A 78 -6.38 8.43 3.27
CA THR A 78 -6.35 8.02 4.68
C THR A 78 -7.55 8.55 5.46
N PRO A 79 -8.01 7.85 6.51
CA PRO A 79 -8.93 8.39 7.50
C PRO A 79 -8.33 9.60 8.22
N ASP A 80 -9.17 10.44 8.83
CA ASP A 80 -8.76 11.68 9.52
C ASP A 80 -7.74 11.47 10.65
N ASP A 81 -7.76 10.30 11.28
CA ASP A 81 -6.86 9.92 12.38
C ASP A 81 -5.68 9.06 11.92
N VAL A 82 -5.39 9.05 10.62
CA VAL A 82 -4.26 8.34 10.01
C VAL A 82 -3.45 9.33 9.17
N VAL A 83 -2.16 9.46 9.50
CA VAL A 83 -1.24 10.35 8.81
C VAL A 83 -0.17 9.52 8.09
N MET A 84 -0.02 9.73 6.79
CA MET A 84 1.01 9.09 5.98
C MET A 84 2.11 10.11 5.64
N GLN A 85 3.38 9.72 5.80
CA GLN A 85 4.51 10.64 5.58
C GLN A 85 4.90 10.77 4.10
N ASN A 86 4.76 9.69 3.34
CA ASN A 86 5.07 9.61 1.92
C ASN A 86 3.89 8.97 1.21
N ASP A 87 3.41 9.56 0.12
CA ASP A 87 2.21 9.14 -0.62
C ASP A 87 2.48 8.92 -2.11
N HIS A 88 3.75 8.92 -2.52
CA HIS A 88 4.17 8.71 -3.90
C HIS A 88 5.44 7.88 -3.97
N PHE A 89 5.37 6.74 -4.64
CA PHE A 89 6.48 5.80 -4.79
C PHE A 89 6.61 5.38 -6.24
N VAL A 90 7.83 5.40 -6.76
CA VAL A 90 8.13 5.03 -8.15
C VAL A 90 9.15 3.90 -8.14
N ILE A 91 8.83 2.81 -8.84
CA ILE A 91 9.69 1.68 -9.10
C ILE A 91 9.99 1.71 -10.60
N ASN A 92 11.26 1.77 -10.97
CA ASN A 92 11.69 1.80 -12.37
C ASN A 92 12.37 0.48 -12.73
N ASN A 93 12.09 -0.05 -13.92
CA ASN A 93 12.69 -1.27 -14.45
C ASN A 93 12.56 -2.47 -13.50
N LEU A 94 11.33 -2.88 -13.21
CA LEU A 94 11.08 -4.06 -12.38
C LEU A 94 11.09 -5.32 -13.26
N ASP A 95 12.16 -6.10 -13.20
CA ASP A 95 12.37 -7.26 -14.06
C ASP A 95 11.44 -8.44 -13.72
N PRO A 96 11.16 -9.35 -14.68
CA PRO A 96 10.40 -10.57 -14.41
C PRO A 96 10.97 -11.37 -13.22
N GLY A 97 10.12 -11.62 -12.23
CA GLY A 97 10.46 -12.34 -11.01
C GLY A 97 11.13 -11.49 -9.92
N GLU A 98 11.48 -10.24 -10.22
CA GLU A 98 12.05 -9.30 -9.25
C GLU A 98 10.98 -8.81 -8.27
N GLU A 99 11.39 -8.63 -7.02
CA GLU A 99 10.57 -8.10 -5.93
C GLU A 99 11.20 -6.82 -5.39
N TYR A 100 10.38 -5.79 -5.23
CA TYR A 100 10.77 -4.50 -4.69
C TYR A 100 9.99 -4.19 -3.42
N ALA A 101 10.69 -3.75 -2.37
CA ALA A 101 10.08 -3.36 -1.11
C ALA A 101 9.81 -1.85 -1.05
N VAL A 102 8.53 -1.47 -1.04
CA VAL A 102 8.07 -0.10 -0.77
C VAL A 102 7.83 0.03 0.73
N ILE A 103 8.60 0.91 1.37
CA ILE A 103 8.55 1.12 2.82
C ILE A 103 8.04 2.52 3.13
N PHE A 104 7.03 2.60 3.98
CA PHE A 104 6.48 3.88 4.43
C PHE A 104 5.99 3.82 5.86
N ASN A 105 6.03 4.98 6.53
CA ASN A 105 5.55 5.12 7.89
C ASN A 105 4.15 5.73 7.89
N VAL A 106 3.28 5.14 8.71
CA VAL A 106 1.93 5.60 8.97
C VAL A 106 1.79 5.87 10.46
N MET A 107 1.22 7.00 10.83
CA MET A 107 0.93 7.35 12.20
C MET A 107 -0.58 7.28 12.44
N VAL A 108 -0.99 6.47 13.41
CA VAL A 108 -2.38 6.42 13.89
C VAL A 108 -2.49 7.33 15.11
N LEU A 109 -3.30 8.37 15.00
CA LEU A 109 -3.41 9.41 16.01
C LEU A 109 -4.22 8.91 17.22
N ARG A 110 -3.69 9.16 18.42
CA ARG A 110 -4.37 9.00 19.72
C ARG A 110 -4.93 7.62 20.04
N TRP A 111 -4.63 6.57 19.27
CA TRP A 111 -5.18 5.25 19.52
C TRP A 111 -4.83 4.71 20.91
N ALA A 112 -3.57 4.84 21.33
CA ALA A 112 -3.12 4.31 22.61
C ALA A 112 -3.71 5.08 23.81
N ALA A 113 -4.18 6.32 23.60
CA ALA A 113 -4.87 7.14 24.60
C ALA A 113 -6.40 6.93 24.59
N GLY A 114 -6.96 6.38 23.50
CA GLY A 114 -8.38 6.07 23.39
C GLY A 114 -8.82 4.97 24.35
N SER A 115 -10.14 4.78 24.49
CA SER A 115 -10.74 3.67 25.28
C SER A 115 -10.94 2.40 24.46
N GLU A 116 -10.85 2.48 23.14
CA GLU A 116 -10.99 1.35 22.23
C GLU A 116 -9.86 0.34 22.44
N THR A 117 -10.17 -0.94 22.33
CA THR A 117 -9.22 -2.05 22.50
C THR A 117 -8.97 -2.81 21.21
N ASP A 118 -9.74 -2.52 20.17
CA ASP A 118 -9.69 -3.15 18.86
C ASP A 118 -10.25 -2.16 17.85
N ARG A 119 -9.44 -1.78 16.86
CA ARG A 119 -9.89 -0.92 15.76
C ARG A 119 -9.10 -1.21 14.48
N THR A 120 -9.82 -1.10 13.38
CA THR A 120 -9.28 -1.21 12.02
C THR A 120 -9.43 0.11 11.28
N TRP A 121 -8.38 0.51 10.57
CA TRP A 121 -8.39 1.62 9.60
C TRP A 121 -8.12 1.05 8.22
N GLU A 122 -8.73 1.64 7.20
CA GLU A 122 -8.51 1.30 5.81
C GLU A 122 -7.85 2.48 5.11
N VAL A 123 -6.78 2.22 4.36
CA VAL A 123 -6.12 3.20 3.51
C VAL A 123 -6.17 2.68 2.08
N SER A 124 -6.77 3.45 1.17
CA SER A 124 -6.78 3.13 -0.26
C SER A 124 -5.65 3.83 -0.99
N TYR A 125 -5.27 3.30 -2.15
CA TYR A 125 -4.23 3.82 -3.01
C TYR A 125 -4.43 3.39 -4.45
N THR A 126 -3.79 4.10 -5.38
CA THR A 126 -3.76 3.77 -6.81
C THR A 126 -2.39 3.25 -7.20
N ILE A 127 -2.37 2.17 -7.96
CA ILE A 127 -1.20 1.63 -8.65
C ILE A 127 -1.32 1.96 -10.12
N ARG A 128 -0.33 2.69 -10.65
CA ARG A 128 -0.20 2.95 -12.08
C ARG A 128 0.98 2.19 -12.64
N ILE A 129 0.78 1.48 -13.74
CA ILE A 129 1.86 0.89 -14.52
C ILE A 129 1.93 1.68 -15.82
N GLU A 130 3.09 2.23 -16.14
CA GLU A 130 3.36 3.00 -17.36
C GLU A 130 4.31 2.21 -18.26
N GLU A 131 4.02 2.20 -19.56
CA GLU A 131 4.85 1.64 -20.62
C GLU A 131 4.84 2.63 -21.80
N GLY A 132 5.94 3.35 -22.01
CA GLY A 132 5.98 4.47 -22.96
C GLY A 132 4.92 5.55 -22.65
N ASN A 133 3.99 5.77 -23.59
CA ASN A 133 2.92 6.78 -23.47
C ASN A 133 1.58 6.21 -22.97
N VAL A 134 1.56 4.93 -22.60
CA VAL A 134 0.35 4.20 -22.21
C VAL A 134 0.46 3.72 -20.79
N TYR A 135 -0.69 3.63 -20.13
CA TYR A 135 -0.73 3.29 -18.73
C TYR A 135 -2.01 2.55 -18.36
N THR A 136 -1.95 1.88 -17.23
CA THR A 136 -3.09 1.25 -16.58
C THR A 136 -3.10 1.62 -15.11
N GLU A 137 -4.28 1.81 -14.54
CA GLU A 137 -4.45 2.08 -13.12
C GLU A 137 -5.27 0.97 -12.45
N GLN A 138 -4.95 0.71 -11.19
CA GLN A 138 -5.63 -0.24 -10.31
C GLN A 138 -5.77 0.39 -8.93
N GLU A 139 -6.94 0.27 -8.32
CA GLU A 139 -7.14 0.70 -6.94
C GLU A 139 -6.91 -0.47 -5.98
N GLY A 140 -6.23 -0.21 -4.88
CA GLY A 140 -6.02 -1.14 -3.79
C GLY A 140 -6.32 -0.50 -2.45
N PHE A 141 -6.37 -1.32 -1.41
CA PHE A 141 -6.39 -0.83 -0.04
C PHE A 141 -5.54 -1.73 0.85
N TYR A 142 -5.19 -1.23 2.03
CA TYR A 142 -4.64 -2.03 3.11
C TYR A 142 -5.30 -1.62 4.41
N SER A 143 -5.40 -2.57 5.34
CA SER A 143 -5.99 -2.31 6.65
C SER A 143 -4.93 -2.34 7.75
N ILE A 144 -4.96 -1.33 8.62
CA ILE A 144 -4.18 -1.29 9.86
C ILE A 144 -5.09 -1.79 10.97
N HIS A 145 -4.69 -2.83 11.69
CA HIS A 145 -5.47 -3.39 12.80
C HIS A 145 -4.69 -3.32 14.11
N LEU A 146 -5.11 -2.45 15.02
CA LEU A 146 -4.48 -2.30 16.33
C LEU A 146 -5.40 -2.81 17.43
N TYR A 147 -4.89 -3.68 18.30
CA TYR A 147 -5.61 -4.21 19.44
C TYR A 147 -4.75 -4.25 20.72
N ARG A 148 -5.37 -4.35 21.90
CA ARG A 148 -4.67 -4.39 23.20
C ARG A 148 -5.45 -5.10 24.29
#